data_AF-A0A9D7IUF1-F1
#
_entry.id   AF-A0A9D7IUF1-F1
#
_cell.length_a   1.000
_cell.length_b   1.000
_cell.length_c   1.000
_cell.angle_alpha   90.00
_cell.angle_beta   90.00
_cell.angle_gamma   90.00
#
_symmetry.space_group_name_H-M   'P 1'
#
loop_
_entity.id
_entity.type
_entity.pdbx_description
1 polymer ?
#
loop_
_entity_poly.entity_id
_entity_poly.type
_entity_poly.pdbx_seq_one_letter_code
_entity_poly.pdbx_strand_id
1 'polypeptide(L)'
;MEQRKLEGKAKMMLIHIDEDDWWEGEPLYEAIVKTFRKLNIAGATVFRGIMGYGGHHLFHKKDFLGLSEDMPITIQVIDTEEKINQALPVLEKMMSGGLITLSDVQVIKYKSE
;
A
#
# COMPACT_ATOMS: atom_id res chain seq x y z
N MET A 1 11.62 23.71 5.55
CA MET A 1 11.11 22.48 4.91
C MET A 1 10.17 22.93 3.82
N GLU A 2 10.44 22.57 2.57
CA GLU A 2 9.67 23.07 1.42
C GLU A 2 8.24 22.53 1.51
N GLN A 3 7.26 23.42 1.47
CA GLN A 3 5.85 23.09 1.62
C GLN A 3 5.42 22.28 0.40
N ARG A 4 5.35 20.95 0.53
CA ARG A 4 4.85 20.09 -0.56
C ARG A 4 3.40 20.43 -0.81
N LYS A 5 3.10 20.87 -2.03
CA LYS A 5 1.75 21.16 -2.47
C LYS A 5 1.30 20.06 -3.42
N LEU A 6 0.54 19.09 -2.91
CA LEU A 6 -0.15 18.07 -3.72
C LEU A 6 -1.59 18.55 -3.94
N GLU A 7 -1.85 19.28 -5.01
CA GLU A 7 -3.21 19.74 -5.38
C GLU A 7 -3.44 19.54 -6.88
N GLY A 8 -4.67 19.25 -7.27
CA GLY A 8 -5.02 18.99 -8.66
C GLY A 8 -4.92 17.51 -9.04
N LYS A 9 -4.52 17.22 -10.27
CA LYS A 9 -4.47 15.84 -10.80
C LYS A 9 -3.38 15.03 -10.09
N ALA A 10 -3.75 13.82 -9.68
CA ALA A 10 -2.86 12.88 -9.00
C ALA A 10 -3.29 11.44 -9.31
N LYS A 11 -2.51 10.48 -8.83
CA LYS A 11 -2.83 9.05 -8.88
C LYS A 11 -3.02 8.52 -7.46
N MET A 12 -4.04 7.69 -7.28
CA MET A 12 -4.18 6.83 -6.12
C MET A 12 -3.64 5.44 -6.47
N MET A 13 -2.72 4.93 -5.66
CA MET A 13 -2.24 3.57 -5.72
C MET A 13 -2.78 2.78 -4.53
N LEU A 14 -3.36 1.62 -4.81
CA LEU A 14 -3.74 0.63 -3.80
C LEU A 14 -2.89 -0.61 -3.98
N ILE A 15 -2.35 -1.11 -2.88
CA ILE A 15 -1.52 -2.32 -2.82
C ILE A 15 -2.21 -3.28 -1.85
N HIS A 16 -2.54 -4.47 -2.34
CA HIS A 16 -3.13 -5.54 -1.55
C HIS A 16 -2.12 -6.67 -1.40
N ILE A 17 -1.83 -7.00 -0.15
CA ILE A 17 -0.88 -8.05 0.27
C ILE A 17 -1.45 -8.76 1.50
N ASP A 18 -0.81 -9.84 1.91
CA ASP A 18 -1.17 -10.56 3.12
C ASP A 18 -0.39 -10.01 4.33
N GLU A 19 -1.02 -10.06 5.51
CA GLU A 19 -0.40 -9.57 6.74
C GLU A 19 0.92 -10.28 7.09
N ASP A 20 0.97 -11.57 6.76
CA ASP A 20 2.10 -12.45 7.03
C ASP A 20 3.15 -12.43 5.91
N ASP A 21 3.04 -11.52 4.93
CA ASP A 21 4.12 -11.29 3.97
C ASP A 21 5.32 -10.60 4.64
N TRP A 22 6.53 -11.04 4.29
CA TRP A 22 7.79 -10.51 4.84
C TRP A 22 8.73 -10.00 3.75
N TRP A 23 9.49 -8.96 4.10
CA TRP A 23 10.58 -8.42 3.30
C TRP A 23 11.81 -8.19 4.18
N GLU A 24 12.94 -8.81 3.86
CA GLU A 24 14.23 -8.58 4.53
C GLU A 24 14.19 -8.60 6.08
N GLY A 25 13.33 -9.45 6.66
CA GLY A 25 13.22 -9.62 8.12
C GLY A 25 12.27 -8.63 8.81
N GLU A 26 11.44 -7.91 8.06
CA GLU A 26 10.33 -7.10 8.57
C GLU A 26 9.02 -7.40 7.83
N PRO A 27 7.84 -7.12 8.43
CA PRO A 27 6.56 -7.26 7.73
C PRO A 27 6.52 -6.41 6.45
N LEU A 28 6.07 -6.99 5.34
CA LEU A 28 6.13 -6.37 4.01
C LEU A 28 5.40 -5.01 3.98
N TYR A 29 4.25 -4.89 4.65
CA TYR A 29 3.53 -3.62 4.72
C TYR A 29 4.33 -2.50 5.41
N GLU A 30 5.10 -2.83 6.45
CA GLU A 30 5.99 -1.87 7.11
C GLU A 30 7.14 -1.46 6.19
N ALA A 31 7.76 -2.44 5.53
CA ALA A 31 8.86 -2.21 4.60
C ALA A 31 8.42 -1.28 3.46
N ILE A 32 7.23 -1.52 2.90
CA ILE A 32 6.64 -0.69 1.84
C ILE A 32 6.44 0.75 2.32
N VAL A 33 5.86 0.96 3.51
CA VAL A 33 5.66 2.31 4.08
C VAL A 33 6.99 3.01 4.32
N LYS A 34 8.00 2.30 4.84
CA LYS A 34 9.38 2.84 5.00
C LYS A 34 9.98 3.22 3.65
N THR A 35 9.77 2.42 2.61
CA THR A 35 10.19 2.71 1.24
C THR A 35 9.52 3.97 0.69
N PHE A 36 8.20 4.13 0.85
CA PHE A 36 7.51 5.36 0.43
C PHE A 36 8.04 6.61 1.14
N ARG A 37 8.33 6.50 2.44
CA ARG A 37 8.95 7.58 3.19
C ARG A 37 10.33 7.95 2.62
N LYS A 38 11.18 6.96 2.29
CA LYS A 38 12.49 7.18 1.64
C LYS A 38 12.34 7.81 0.25
N LEU A 39 11.34 7.37 -0.53
CA LEU A 39 11.02 7.89 -1.86
C LEU A 39 10.31 9.25 -1.82
N ASN A 40 10.11 9.82 -0.62
CA ASN A 40 9.54 11.14 -0.48
C ASN A 40 8.12 11.22 -1.07
N ILE A 41 7.34 10.16 -0.88
CA ILE A 41 5.91 10.12 -1.18
C ILE A 41 5.17 11.02 -0.16
N ALA A 42 4.09 11.66 -0.59
CA ALA A 42 3.27 12.59 0.19
C ALA A 42 2.68 11.92 1.45
N GLY A 43 2.19 10.69 1.32
CA GLY A 43 1.72 9.89 2.44
C GLY A 43 1.27 8.50 2.03
N ALA A 44 1.16 7.61 3.00
CA ALA A 44 0.61 6.27 2.84
C ALA A 44 -0.26 5.94 4.05
N THR A 45 -1.40 5.28 3.81
CA THR A 45 -2.30 4.81 4.87
C THR A 45 -2.47 3.30 4.73
N VAL A 46 -2.35 2.58 5.84
CA VAL A 46 -2.49 1.12 5.87
C VAL A 46 -3.82 0.75 6.52
N PHE A 47 -4.56 -0.13 5.87
CA PHE A 47 -5.81 -0.70 6.34
C PHE A 47 -5.65 -2.21 6.50
N ARG A 48 -6.11 -2.76 7.63
CA ARG A 48 -6.27 -4.20 7.82
C ARG A 48 -7.72 -4.57 7.55
N GLY A 49 -7.94 -5.44 6.58
CA GLY A 49 -9.27 -5.98 6.29
C GLY A 49 -9.70 -6.99 7.35
N ILE A 50 -11.00 -7.32 7.37
CA ILE A 50 -11.55 -8.36 8.26
C ILE A 50 -11.64 -9.73 7.56
N MET A 51 -11.61 -9.74 6.23
CA MET A 51 -11.68 -10.91 5.36
C MET A 51 -11.30 -10.50 3.93
N GLY A 52 -10.85 -11.46 3.13
CA GLY A 52 -10.51 -11.27 1.71
C GLY A 52 -10.36 -12.60 0.98
N TYR A 53 -10.23 -12.55 -0.34
CA TYR A 53 -9.79 -13.68 -1.17
C TYR A 53 -9.08 -13.14 -2.41
N GLY A 54 -8.14 -13.90 -2.97
CA GLY A 54 -7.32 -13.42 -4.10
C GLY A 54 -6.60 -14.54 -4.85
N GLY A 55 -5.68 -14.15 -5.74
CA GLY A 55 -4.97 -15.05 -6.65
C GLY A 55 -4.03 -16.05 -5.97
N HIS A 56 -3.79 -15.91 -4.66
CA HIS A 56 -2.77 -16.66 -3.94
C HIS A 56 -3.21 -17.40 -2.68
N HIS A 57 -4.52 -17.53 -2.35
CA HIS A 57 -5.15 -18.59 -1.51
C HIS A 57 -6.48 -18.16 -0.82
N LEU A 58 -7.10 -19.12 -0.13
CA LEU A 58 -8.52 -19.28 0.21
C LEU A 58 -9.09 -18.23 1.18
N PHE A 59 -10.40 -17.96 1.05
CA PHE A 59 -11.30 -17.34 2.03
C PHE A 59 -10.69 -17.10 3.42
N HIS A 60 -10.23 -15.88 3.66
CA HIS A 60 -9.71 -15.49 4.97
C HIS A 60 -10.87 -15.09 5.88
N LYS A 61 -11.19 -15.92 6.88
CA LYS A 61 -12.18 -15.59 7.90
C LYS A 61 -11.72 -16.17 9.22
N LYS A 62 -11.69 -15.34 10.27
CA LYS A 62 -11.48 -15.79 11.64
C LYS A 62 -12.53 -16.85 12.02
N ASP A 63 -12.20 -18.13 11.86
CA ASP A 63 -13.05 -19.23 12.30
C ASP A 63 -12.93 -19.38 13.82
N PHE A 64 -13.99 -19.92 14.43
CA PHE A 64 -14.17 -20.09 15.88
C PHE A 64 -13.03 -20.88 16.56
N LEU A 65 -12.15 -21.53 15.78
CA LEU A 65 -10.97 -22.29 16.21
C LEU A 65 -9.64 -21.51 16.08
N GLY A 66 -9.65 -20.26 15.64
CA GLY A 66 -8.45 -19.40 15.55
C GLY A 66 -7.54 -19.63 14.34
N LEU A 67 -7.93 -20.48 13.39
CA LEU A 67 -7.16 -20.74 12.16
C LEU A 67 -7.77 -19.95 10.99
N SER A 68 -7.27 -18.74 10.80
CA SER A 68 -7.31 -17.99 9.53
C SER A 68 -6.12 -17.06 9.58
N GLU A 69 -5.01 -17.53 9.02
CA GLU A 69 -3.70 -16.94 9.31
C GLU A 69 -3.35 -15.73 8.44
N ASP A 70 -4.01 -15.48 7.31
CA ASP A 70 -3.59 -14.37 6.44
C ASP A 70 -4.68 -13.28 6.34
N MET A 71 -4.60 -12.21 7.14
CA MET A 71 -5.53 -11.10 7.00
C MET A 71 -5.08 -10.18 5.85
N PRO A 72 -6.00 -9.70 4.98
CA PRO A 72 -5.60 -8.84 3.88
C PRO A 72 -5.21 -7.45 4.39
N ILE A 73 -4.04 -6.97 3.96
CA ILE A 73 -3.57 -5.60 4.18
C ILE A 73 -3.74 -4.81 2.89
N THR A 74 -4.29 -3.61 2.99
CA THR A 74 -4.36 -2.65 1.90
C THR A 74 -3.57 -1.40 2.23
N ILE A 75 -2.61 -1.04 1.39
CA ILE A 75 -1.82 0.19 1.52
C ILE A 75 -2.31 1.16 0.45
N GLN A 76 -2.81 2.31 0.88
CA GLN A 76 -3.27 3.40 0.02
C GLN A 76 -2.26 4.52 -0.02
N VAL A 77 -1.93 4.97 -1.22
CA VAL A 77 -1.01 6.07 -1.48
C VAL A 77 -1.65 7.03 -2.48
N ILE A 78 -1.50 8.34 -2.26
CA ILE A 78 -1.92 9.36 -3.22
C ILE A 78 -0.75 10.32 -3.44
N ASP A 79 -0.31 10.45 -4.69
CA ASP A 79 0.77 11.35 -5.07
C ASP A 79 0.71 11.69 -6.56
N THR A 80 1.66 12.49 -7.05
CA THR A 80 1.82 12.75 -8.48
C THR A 80 2.13 11.46 -9.24
N GLU A 81 1.77 11.42 -10.51
CA GLU A 81 2.00 10.26 -11.38
C GLU A 81 3.49 9.91 -11.47
N GLU A 82 4.36 10.93 -11.50
CA GLU A 82 5.82 10.74 -11.52
C GLU A 82 6.31 10.03 -10.26
N LYS A 83 5.77 10.41 -9.10
CA LYS A 83 6.12 9.80 -7.81
C LYS A 83 5.65 8.36 -7.69
N ILE A 84 4.42 8.09 -8.13
CA ILE A 84 3.88 6.73 -8.19
C ILE A 84 4.72 5.85 -9.13
N ASN A 85 5.04 6.34 -10.32
CA ASN A 85 5.84 5.60 -11.30
C ASN A 85 7.28 5.33 -10.82
N GLN A 86 7.86 6.21 -10.00
CA GLN A 86 9.17 5.97 -9.37
C GLN A 86 9.12 4.84 -8.33
N ALA A 87 7.97 4.64 -7.68
CA ALA A 87 7.82 3.63 -6.65
C ALA A 87 7.54 2.23 -7.19
N LEU A 88 6.85 2.11 -8.34
CA LEU A 88 6.44 0.82 -8.92
C LEU A 88 7.59 -0.19 -9.07
N PRO A 89 8.75 0.15 -9.67
CA PRO A 89 9.83 -0.83 -9.85
C PRO A 89 10.48 -1.29 -8.53
N VAL A 90 10.31 -0.52 -7.45
CA VAL A 90 10.78 -0.91 -6.11
C VAL A 90 9.78 -1.87 -5.49
N LEU A 91 8.49 -1.57 -5.60
CA LEU A 91 7.40 -2.43 -5.11
C LEU A 91 7.39 -3.79 -5.81
N GLU A 92 7.57 -3.82 -7.13
CA GLU A 92 7.65 -5.06 -7.91
C GLU A 92 8.78 -5.99 -7.46
N LYS A 93 9.85 -5.46 -6.88
CA LYS A 93 10.95 -6.27 -6.30
C LYS A 93 10.62 -6.78 -4.91
N MET A 94 9.87 -5.98 -4.15
CA MET A 94 9.49 -6.30 -2.77
C MET A 94 8.38 -7.34 -2.69
N MET A 95 7.51 -7.35 -3.69
CA MET A 95 6.30 -8.18 -3.73
C MET A 95 6.55 -9.45 -4.53
N SER A 96 6.43 -10.61 -3.88
CA SER A 96 6.38 -11.92 -4.54
C SER A 96 5.00 -12.24 -5.13
N GLY A 97 3.95 -11.55 -4.65
CA GLY A 97 2.55 -11.71 -5.05
C GLY A 97 1.70 -10.52 -4.61
N GLY A 98 0.38 -10.64 -4.74
CA GLY A 98 -0.59 -9.60 -4.40
C GLY A 98 -1.12 -8.82 -5.60
N LEU A 99 -1.68 -7.64 -5.35
CA LEU A 99 -2.29 -6.79 -6.37
C LEU A 99 -1.93 -5.32 -6.16
N ILE A 100 -1.47 -4.65 -7.23
CA ILE A 100 -1.32 -3.20 -7.27
C ILE A 100 -2.31 -2.64 -8.28
N THR A 101 -3.05 -1.60 -7.91
CA THR A 101 -3.96 -0.88 -8.81
C THR A 101 -3.70 0.62 -8.77
N LEU A 102 -3.98 1.30 -9.88
CA LEU A 102 -3.91 2.74 -10.02
C LEU A 102 -5.27 3.31 -10.41
N SER A 103 -5.60 4.49 -9.90
CA SER A 103 -6.78 5.26 -10.29
C SER A 103 -6.45 6.75 -10.37
N ASP A 104 -7.07 7.45 -11.32
CA ASP A 104 -7.00 8.91 -11.40
C ASP A 104 -7.80 9.53 -10.25
N VAL A 105 -7.21 10.51 -9.58
CA VAL A 105 -7.88 11.28 -8.51
C VAL A 105 -7.58 12.76 -8.64
N GLN A 106 -8.44 13.59 -8.05
CA GLN A 106 -8.22 15.03 -7.93
C GLN A 106 -8.05 15.39 -6.45
N VAL A 107 -6.87 15.87 -6.08
CA VAL A 107 -6.58 16.32 -4.72
C VAL A 107 -7.08 17.74 -4.57
N ILE A 108 -8.12 17.92 -3.74
CA ILE A 108 -8.75 19.21 -3.48
C ILE A 108 -7.93 20.05 -2.50
N LYS A 109 -7.30 19.39 -1.52
CA LYS A 109 -6.56 20.06 -0.46
C LYS A 109 -5.52 19.12 0.11
N TYR A 110 -4.29 19.60 0.19
CA TYR A 110 -3.22 18.91 0.88
C TYR A 110 -2.52 19.90 1.80
N LYS A 111 -2.45 19.57 3.09
CA LYS A 111 -1.75 20.34 4.10
C LYS A 111 -0.90 19.37 4.91
N SER A 112 0.41 19.50 4.81
CA SER A 112 1.32 19.01 5.83
C SER A 112 1.41 20.08 6.90
N GLU A 113 0.98 19.77 8.13
CA GLU A 113 1.27 20.63 9.30
C GLU A 113 2.78 20.69 9.56
#